data_AF-D7BZH4-F1
#
_entry.id   AF-D7BZH4-F1
#
_cell.length_a   1.000
_cell.length_b   1.000
_cell.length_c   1.000
_cell.angle_alpha   90.00
_cell.angle_beta   90.00
_cell.angle_gamma   90.00
#
_symmetry.space_group_name_H-M   'P 1'
#
loop_
_entity.id
_entity.type
_entity.pdbx_description
1 polymer ?
#
loop_
_entity_poly.entity_id
_entity_poly.type
_entity_poly.pdbx_seq_one_letter_code
_entity_poly.pdbx_strand_id
1 'polypeptide(L)'
;MAGRRGKVPRFYFNFRSPYSWIAYRDLTDRYSDVAQAVEWHPWWEPDADGERLMKEHGETFPYTPMTREKHLYILQDVRRLARARGLDISWPLDEDPVWEVPHLAYFLALEAGHGPRYIERVYRARWQEGRDICDPATVADIAEELGLPAERLAGAAEDRELREGPGLAALLALGRDGAFGVPFFLHGYDKFWGVDRLPAFVESVRARARPEPVEPGGSGGLDSPSYRWAVPPAAARSGDQGHAGGCG
;
A
#
# COMPACT_ATOMS: atom_id res chain seq x y z
N MET A 1 -6.30 -28.88 -8.47
CA MET A 1 -5.38 -27.77 -8.83
C MET A 1 -6.09 -26.46 -8.53
N ALA A 2 -5.71 -25.78 -7.44
CA ALA A 2 -6.29 -24.48 -7.10
C ALA A 2 -5.85 -23.46 -8.16
N GLY A 3 -6.81 -22.95 -8.93
CA GLY A 3 -6.56 -21.98 -9.98
C GLY A 3 -5.80 -20.76 -9.45
N ARG A 4 -4.70 -20.44 -10.13
CA ARG A 4 -3.82 -19.30 -9.88
C ARG A 4 -4.57 -18.02 -10.28
N ARG A 5 -5.64 -17.65 -9.58
CA ARG A 5 -6.26 -16.32 -9.67
C ARG A 5 -5.14 -15.31 -9.39
N GLY A 6 -4.83 -14.46 -10.36
CA GLY A 6 -3.91 -13.34 -10.15
C GLY A 6 -4.39 -12.58 -8.91
N LYS A 7 -3.55 -12.51 -7.87
CA LYS A 7 -3.92 -11.75 -6.67
C LYS A 7 -4.10 -10.30 -7.09
N VAL A 8 -5.17 -9.68 -6.59
CA VAL A 8 -5.45 -8.24 -6.76
C VAL A 8 -4.17 -7.46 -6.42
N PRO A 9 -3.70 -6.56 -7.30
CA PRO A 9 -2.50 -5.77 -7.02
C PRO A 9 -2.76 -4.83 -5.84
N ARG A 10 -1.79 -4.73 -4.93
CA ARG A 10 -1.91 -3.92 -3.70
C ARG A 10 -0.91 -2.78 -3.69
N PHE A 11 -1.32 -1.65 -3.13
CA PHE A 11 -0.45 -0.53 -2.79
C PHE A 11 -0.57 -0.23 -1.30
N TYR A 12 0.48 -0.55 -0.56
CA TYR A 12 0.70 -0.12 0.82
C TYR A 12 1.20 1.31 0.87
N PHE A 13 0.42 2.20 1.47
CA PHE A 13 0.69 3.63 1.56
C PHE A 13 0.55 4.13 3.00
N ASN A 14 1.19 5.26 3.31
CA ASN A 14 1.04 5.96 4.59
C ASN A 14 0.84 7.42 4.27
N PHE A 15 -0.17 8.07 4.88
CA PHE A 15 -0.40 9.50 4.69
C PHE A 15 0.80 10.35 5.14
N ARG A 16 1.56 9.89 6.14
CA ARG A 16 2.82 10.48 6.61
C ARG A 16 3.95 10.46 5.58
N SER A 17 3.93 9.54 4.62
CA SER A 17 5.07 9.32 3.73
C SER A 17 5.01 10.21 2.48
N PRO A 18 5.99 11.09 2.26
CA PRO A 18 6.04 11.91 1.05
C PRO A 18 6.28 11.05 -0.19
N TYR A 19 7.00 9.93 -0.07
CA TYR A 19 7.19 8.99 -1.17
C TYR A 19 5.89 8.26 -1.53
N SER A 20 5.03 7.96 -0.55
CA SER A 20 3.70 7.41 -0.81
C SER A 20 2.80 8.40 -1.53
N TRP A 21 2.84 9.67 -1.14
CA TRP A 21 2.14 10.74 -1.85
C TRP A 21 2.61 10.89 -3.31
N ILE A 22 3.93 10.94 -3.54
CA ILE A 22 4.49 11.03 -4.90
C ILE A 22 4.10 9.81 -5.73
N ALA A 23 4.19 8.61 -5.16
CA ALA A 23 3.80 7.39 -5.85
C ALA A 23 2.29 7.34 -6.13
N TYR A 24 1.46 7.83 -5.21
CA TYR A 24 0.03 8.03 -5.43
C TYR A 24 -0.20 8.94 -6.65
N ARG A 25 0.44 10.12 -6.69
CA ARG A 25 0.33 11.06 -7.82
C ARG A 25 0.76 10.44 -9.14
N ASP A 26 1.91 9.78 -9.18
CA ASP A 26 2.37 9.10 -10.39
C ASP A 26 1.38 8.01 -10.85
N LEU A 27 0.86 7.22 -9.91
CA LEU A 27 -0.07 6.13 -10.21
C LEU A 27 -1.42 6.67 -10.73
N THR A 28 -2.02 7.66 -10.06
CA THR A 28 -3.31 8.23 -10.48
C THR A 28 -3.21 9.05 -11.76
N ASP A 29 -2.15 9.83 -11.93
CA ASP A 29 -2.04 10.79 -13.04
C ASP A 29 -1.57 10.12 -14.33
N ARG A 30 -0.71 9.09 -14.24
CA ARG A 30 -0.05 8.48 -15.41
C ARG A 30 -0.47 7.04 -15.69
N TYR A 31 -1.02 6.36 -14.69
CA TYR A 31 -1.31 4.92 -14.73
C TYR A 31 -2.72 4.65 -14.18
N SER A 32 -3.69 5.48 -14.59
CA SER A 32 -5.06 5.45 -14.06
C SER A 32 -5.76 4.09 -14.24
N ASP A 33 -5.43 3.34 -15.30
CA ASP A 33 -5.86 1.97 -15.51
C ASP A 33 -5.41 1.03 -14.38
N VAL A 34 -4.15 1.17 -13.95
CA VAL A 34 -3.60 0.40 -12.82
C VAL A 34 -4.16 0.92 -11.51
N ALA A 35 -4.28 2.25 -11.34
CA ALA A 35 -4.86 2.86 -10.13
C ALA A 35 -6.28 2.34 -9.83
N GLN A 36 -7.08 2.05 -10.86
CA GLN A 36 -8.43 1.49 -10.73
C GLN A 36 -8.44 -0.01 -10.38
N ALA A 37 -7.37 -0.74 -10.65
CA ALA A 37 -7.25 -2.16 -10.35
C ALA A 37 -6.62 -2.45 -8.98
N VAL A 38 -6.02 -1.44 -8.35
CA VAL A 38 -5.25 -1.57 -7.11
C VAL A 38 -6.15 -1.54 -5.87
N GLU A 39 -5.89 -2.47 -4.96
CA GLU A 39 -6.37 -2.41 -3.58
C GLU A 39 -5.45 -1.47 -2.77
N TRP A 40 -6.04 -0.36 -2.30
CA TRP A 40 -5.36 0.67 -1.52
C TRP A 40 -5.31 0.25 -0.05
N HIS A 41 -4.11 0.02 0.45
CA HIS A 41 -3.90 -0.55 1.76
C HIS A 41 -3.14 0.44 2.67
N PRO A 42 -3.74 0.97 3.74
CA PRO A 42 -3.04 1.85 4.66
C PRO A 42 -1.97 1.07 5.44
N TRP A 43 -0.88 1.75 5.77
CA TRP A 43 0.24 1.33 6.59
C TRP A 43 0.59 2.53 7.46
N TRP A 44 0.54 2.39 8.78
CA TRP A 44 0.88 3.48 9.70
C TRP A 44 1.57 2.91 10.92
N GLU A 45 2.41 3.72 11.55
CA GLU A 45 2.98 3.37 12.86
C GLU A 45 1.85 3.36 13.89
N PRO A 46 1.48 2.20 14.45
CA PRO A 46 0.40 2.15 15.43
C PRO A 46 0.82 2.76 16.76
N ASP A 47 -0.14 3.32 17.48
CA ASP A 47 0.00 3.66 18.89
C ASP A 47 0.21 2.41 19.78
N ALA A 48 0.41 2.62 21.09
CA ALA A 48 0.64 1.54 22.05
C ALA A 48 -0.50 0.50 22.10
N ASP A 49 -1.73 0.91 21.80
CA ASP A 49 -2.89 0.02 21.77
C ASP A 49 -2.87 -0.85 20.51
N GLY A 50 -2.60 -0.27 19.34
CA GLY A 50 -2.42 -1.01 18.09
C GLY A 50 -1.23 -1.97 18.16
N GLU A 51 -0.10 -1.55 18.73
CA GLU A 51 1.07 -2.40 18.97
C GLU A 51 0.72 -3.62 19.86
N ARG A 52 -0.05 -3.39 20.93
CA ARG A 52 -0.53 -4.47 21.81
C ARG A 52 -1.39 -5.45 21.02
N LEU A 53 -2.36 -4.97 20.25
CA LEU A 53 -3.27 -5.82 19.46
C LEU A 53 -2.48 -6.66 18.42
N MET A 54 -1.50 -6.07 17.74
CA MET A 54 -0.62 -6.83 16.83
C MET A 54 0.14 -7.94 17.56
N LYS A 55 0.72 -7.62 18.72
CA LYS A 55 1.52 -8.56 19.52
C LYS A 55 0.69 -9.75 20.02
N GLU A 56 -0.56 -9.53 20.41
CA GLU A 56 -1.50 -10.60 20.78
C GLU A 56 -1.74 -11.59 19.63
N HIS A 57 -1.57 -11.14 18.39
CA HIS A 57 -1.67 -11.96 17.17
C HIS A 57 -0.32 -12.50 16.67
N GLY A 58 0.76 -12.32 17.45
CA GLY A 58 2.09 -12.81 17.12
C GLY A 58 2.83 -12.00 16.04
N GLU A 59 2.34 -10.79 15.73
CA GLU A 59 2.96 -9.88 14.77
C GLU A 59 3.55 -8.66 15.48
N THR A 60 4.53 -8.03 14.85
CA THR A 60 5.09 -6.75 15.32
C THR A 60 5.23 -5.80 14.15
N PHE A 61 5.06 -4.52 14.41
CA PHE A 61 5.17 -3.53 13.35
C PHE A 61 6.66 -3.34 12.95
N PRO A 62 7.00 -3.42 11.66
CA PRO A 62 8.38 -3.27 11.20
C PRO A 62 8.80 -1.79 11.18
N TYR A 63 9.04 -1.22 12.37
CA TYR A 63 9.49 0.17 12.52
C TYR A 63 11.02 0.26 12.64
N THR A 64 11.60 1.23 11.95
CA THR A 64 13.00 1.64 12.18
C THR A 64 13.04 3.15 12.36
N PRO A 65 13.48 3.65 13.54
CA PRO A 65 13.64 5.07 13.76
C PRO A 65 14.56 5.70 12.70
N MET A 66 14.14 6.84 12.17
CA MET A 66 14.92 7.54 11.16
C MET A 66 16.03 8.36 11.82
N THR A 67 17.26 8.20 11.33
CA THR A 67 18.38 9.07 11.73
C THR A 67 18.20 10.49 11.20
N ARG A 68 18.85 11.46 11.84
CA ARG A 68 18.81 12.87 11.42
C ARG A 68 19.36 13.06 10.02
N GLU A 69 20.44 12.37 9.67
CA GLU A 69 21.11 12.44 8.37
C GLU A 69 20.19 11.93 7.26
N LYS A 70 19.53 10.79 7.50
CA LYS A 70 18.56 10.21 6.57
C LYS A 70 17.35 11.13 6.39
N HIS A 71 16.85 11.73 7.47
CA HIS A 71 15.76 12.71 7.41
C HIS A 71 16.13 13.91 6.52
N LEU A 72 17.29 14.53 6.73
CA LEU A 72 17.73 15.68 5.93
C LEU A 72 17.90 15.33 4.45
N TYR A 73 18.39 14.13 4.13
CA TYR A 73 18.46 13.65 2.76
C TYR A 73 17.07 13.52 2.13
N ILE A 74 16.11 12.90 2.82
CA ILE A 74 14.74 12.73 2.32
C ILE A 74 14.09 14.08 2.01
N LEU A 75 14.28 15.10 2.85
CA LEU A 75 13.76 16.45 2.56
C LEU A 75 14.27 17.00 1.23
N GLN A 76 15.56 16.83 0.94
CA GLN A 76 16.15 17.27 -0.32
C GLN A 76 15.64 16.43 -1.50
N ASP A 77 15.54 15.12 -1.30
CA ASP A 77 15.14 14.19 -2.34
C ASP A 77 13.68 14.36 -2.76
N VAL A 78 12.78 14.45 -1.79
CA VAL A 78 11.36 14.74 -2.02
C VAL A 78 11.19 16.05 -2.77
N ARG A 79 11.96 17.10 -2.43
CA ARG A 79 11.93 18.37 -3.20
C ARG A 79 12.34 18.19 -4.66
N ARG A 80 13.38 17.40 -4.94
CA ARG A 80 13.80 17.10 -6.32
C ARG A 80 12.70 16.34 -7.07
N LEU A 81 12.12 15.33 -6.44
CA LEU A 81 11.08 14.50 -7.04
C LEU A 81 9.78 15.26 -7.28
N ALA A 82 9.37 16.10 -6.34
CA ALA A 82 8.19 16.96 -6.47
C ALA A 82 8.39 17.97 -7.61
N ARG A 83 9.56 18.65 -7.65
CA ARG A 83 9.91 19.58 -8.73
C ARG A 83 9.90 18.92 -10.11
N ALA A 84 10.45 17.71 -10.22
CA ALA A 84 10.46 16.96 -11.48
C ALA A 84 9.05 16.58 -11.99
N ARG A 85 8.04 16.61 -11.11
CA ARG A 85 6.63 16.30 -11.41
C ARG A 85 5.75 17.55 -11.47
N GLY A 86 6.31 18.74 -11.27
CA GLY A 86 5.52 19.98 -11.15
C GLY A 86 4.58 19.98 -9.94
N LEU A 87 4.92 19.25 -8.88
CA LEU A 87 4.15 19.22 -7.63
C LEU A 87 4.68 20.29 -6.68
N ASP A 88 3.77 21.13 -6.19
CA ASP A 88 4.04 22.02 -5.07
C ASP A 88 3.90 21.26 -3.75
N ILE A 89 4.89 21.42 -2.88
CA ILE A 89 4.93 20.77 -1.56
C ILE A 89 4.90 21.81 -0.45
N SER A 90 3.95 21.64 0.47
CA SER A 90 3.92 22.24 1.79
C SER A 90 4.38 21.19 2.79
N TRP A 91 5.37 21.53 3.62
CA TRP A 91 5.84 20.62 4.67
C TRP A 91 4.92 20.73 5.88
N PRO A 92 4.20 19.66 6.26
CA PRO A 92 3.36 19.68 7.44
C PRO A 92 4.20 19.78 8.72
N LEU A 93 3.63 20.40 9.75
CA LEU A 93 4.15 20.37 11.10
C LEU A 93 3.31 19.35 11.88
N ASP A 94 3.94 18.27 12.31
CA ASP A 94 3.30 17.24 13.13
C ASP A 94 3.70 17.49 14.60
N GLU A 95 2.82 18.11 15.38
CA GLU A 95 2.97 18.21 16.84
C GLU A 95 2.24 17.01 17.46
N ASP A 96 3.00 16.04 17.99
CA ASP A 96 2.48 14.80 18.61
C ASP A 96 1.46 14.01 17.75
N PRO A 97 1.88 13.47 16.59
CA PRO A 97 0.97 12.87 15.62
C PRO A 97 0.27 11.59 16.12
N VAL A 98 -1.04 11.51 15.89
CA VAL A 98 -1.88 10.32 16.07
C VAL A 98 -2.32 9.78 14.70
N TRP A 99 -1.59 8.81 14.15
CA TRP A 99 -1.80 8.33 12.79
C TRP A 99 -3.09 7.54 12.61
N GLU A 100 -3.68 7.04 13.69
CA GLU A 100 -4.98 6.38 13.71
C GLU A 100 -6.08 7.29 13.17
N VAL A 101 -6.01 8.61 13.44
CA VAL A 101 -7.04 9.58 13.05
C VAL A 101 -7.29 9.56 11.52
N PRO A 102 -6.29 9.81 10.65
CA PRO A 102 -6.52 9.77 9.21
C PRO A 102 -6.64 8.35 8.65
N HIS A 103 -5.96 7.35 9.23
CA HIS A 103 -5.93 6.00 8.66
C HIS A 103 -7.17 5.17 9.01
N LEU A 104 -7.77 5.33 10.19
CA LEU A 104 -9.03 4.64 10.53
C LEU A 104 -10.24 5.29 9.86
N ALA A 105 -10.24 6.62 9.74
CA ALA A 105 -11.27 7.34 8.98
C ALA A 105 -11.31 6.92 7.50
N TYR A 106 -10.17 6.50 6.92
CA TYR A 106 -10.14 5.94 5.57
C TYR A 106 -11.04 4.70 5.41
N PHE A 107 -11.14 3.82 6.41
CA PHE A 107 -12.00 2.63 6.30
C PHE A 107 -13.49 2.99 6.25
N LEU A 108 -13.90 4.00 7.02
CA LEU A 108 -15.27 4.53 6.96
C LEU A 108 -15.56 5.17 5.60
N ALA A 109 -14.62 5.96 5.07
CA ALA A 109 -14.76 6.53 3.74
C ALA A 109 -14.78 5.45 2.65
N LEU A 110 -13.97 4.39 2.79
CA LEU A 110 -13.94 3.26 1.88
C LEU A 110 -15.27 2.50 1.88
N GLU A 111 -15.83 2.21 3.06
CA GLU A 111 -17.14 1.58 3.20
C GLU A 111 -18.25 2.41 2.55
N ALA A 112 -18.18 3.73 2.67
CA ALA A 112 -19.08 4.67 2.02
C ALA A 112 -18.80 4.88 0.50
N GLY A 113 -17.88 4.13 -0.11
CA GLY A 113 -17.53 4.24 -1.54
C GLY A 113 -16.68 5.47 -1.91
N HIS A 114 -16.11 6.16 -0.92
CA HIS A 114 -15.33 7.38 -1.08
C HIS A 114 -13.81 7.20 -0.85
N GLY A 115 -13.34 5.97 -0.64
CA GLY A 115 -11.93 5.67 -0.34
C GLY A 115 -10.89 6.41 -1.21
N PRO A 116 -10.94 6.30 -2.56
CA PRO A 116 -10.00 7.02 -3.43
C PRO A 116 -10.06 8.55 -3.30
N ARG A 117 -11.26 9.12 -3.14
CA ARG A 117 -11.45 10.58 -2.93
C ARG A 117 -10.95 11.03 -1.57
N TYR A 118 -11.11 10.19 -0.54
CA TYR A 118 -10.56 10.44 0.78
C TYR A 118 -9.03 10.44 0.77
N ILE A 119 -8.41 9.45 0.10
CA ILE A 119 -6.95 9.41 -0.08
C ILE A 119 -6.45 10.69 -0.77
N GLU A 120 -7.09 11.09 -1.86
CA GLU A 120 -6.77 12.32 -2.59
C GLU A 120 -6.79 13.53 -1.65
N ARG A 121 -7.89 13.69 -0.91
CA ARG A 121 -8.14 14.87 -0.10
C ARG A 121 -7.22 14.96 1.12
N VAL A 122 -6.93 13.84 1.79
CA VAL A 122 -5.98 13.78 2.91
C VAL A 122 -4.56 14.08 2.44
N TYR A 123 -4.13 13.50 1.31
CA TYR A 123 -2.82 13.83 0.76
C TYR A 123 -2.70 15.31 0.38
N ARG A 124 -3.75 15.89 -0.22
CA ARG A 124 -3.79 17.33 -0.53
C ARG A 124 -3.70 18.18 0.74
N ALA A 125 -4.51 17.86 1.76
CA ALA A 125 -4.51 18.56 3.04
C ALA A 125 -3.11 18.62 3.65
N ARG A 126 -2.43 17.47 3.69
CA ARG A 126 -1.12 17.36 4.30
C ARG A 126 0.00 17.99 3.45
N TRP A 127 0.13 17.56 2.20
CA TRP A 127 1.32 17.83 1.39
C TRP A 127 1.23 19.06 0.51
N GLN A 128 0.05 19.65 0.35
CA GLN A 128 -0.14 20.84 -0.48
C GLN A 128 -0.69 22.00 0.35
N GLU A 129 -1.56 21.71 1.32
CA GLU A 129 -2.16 22.74 2.19
C GLU A 129 -1.41 22.87 3.54
N GLY A 130 -0.54 21.93 3.89
CA GLY A 130 0.24 21.95 5.14
C GLY A 130 -0.62 21.77 6.40
N ARG A 131 -1.82 21.20 6.27
CA ARG A 131 -2.74 20.95 7.37
C ARG A 131 -2.29 19.73 8.19
N ASP A 132 -2.50 19.79 9.49
CA ASP A 132 -2.35 18.64 10.37
C ASP A 132 -3.53 17.68 10.17
N ILE A 133 -3.24 16.49 9.65
CA ILE A 133 -4.25 15.44 9.40
C ILE A 133 -4.43 14.48 10.58
N CYS A 134 -3.61 14.63 11.62
CA CYS A 134 -3.78 13.92 12.89
C CYS A 134 -4.76 14.66 13.82
N ASP A 135 -5.11 15.92 13.50
CA ASP A 135 -6.21 16.64 14.14
C ASP A 135 -7.57 16.10 13.66
N PRO A 136 -8.42 15.58 14.56
CA PRO A 136 -9.79 15.17 14.24
C PRO A 136 -10.61 16.25 13.53
N ALA A 137 -10.37 17.55 13.81
CA ALA A 137 -11.07 18.64 13.15
C ALA A 137 -10.72 18.72 11.64
N THR A 138 -9.46 18.48 11.28
CA THR A 138 -9.07 18.39 9.86
C THR A 138 -9.77 17.22 9.16
N VAL A 139 -9.89 16.07 9.83
CA VAL A 139 -10.62 14.93 9.27
C VAL A 139 -12.12 15.21 9.16
N ALA A 140 -12.71 15.95 10.11
CA ALA A 140 -14.09 16.42 10.05
C ALA A 140 -14.33 17.29 8.80
N ASP A 141 -13.50 18.31 8.57
CA ASP A 141 -13.61 19.18 7.40
C ASP A 141 -13.52 18.38 6.09
N ILE A 142 -12.56 17.45 6.00
CA ILE A 142 -12.39 16.56 4.84
C ILE A 142 -13.65 15.71 4.61
N ALA A 143 -14.26 15.21 5.69
CA ALA A 143 -15.49 14.45 5.61
C ALA A 143 -16.65 15.32 5.08
N GLU A 144 -16.81 16.55 5.57
CA GLU A 144 -17.83 17.49 5.09
C GLU A 144 -17.68 17.80 3.59
N GLU A 145 -16.45 18.08 3.14
CA GLU A 145 -16.16 18.32 1.72
C GLU A 145 -16.53 17.12 0.82
N LEU A 146 -16.47 15.91 1.36
CA LEU A 146 -16.83 14.66 0.68
C LEU A 146 -18.31 14.27 0.86
N GLY A 147 -19.08 15.01 1.67
CA GLY A 147 -20.47 14.69 1.99
C GLY A 147 -20.62 13.47 2.91
N LEU A 148 -19.60 13.20 3.74
CA LEU A 148 -19.57 12.10 4.72
C LEU A 148 -19.93 12.62 6.13
N PRO A 149 -20.33 11.74 7.07
CA PRO A 149 -20.68 12.16 8.42
C PRO A 149 -19.44 12.61 9.22
N ALA A 150 -19.26 13.93 9.35
CA ALA A 150 -18.04 14.54 9.88
C ALA A 150 -17.64 14.04 11.27
N GLU A 151 -18.58 14.04 12.23
CA GLU A 151 -18.35 13.55 13.59
C GLU A 151 -17.91 12.07 13.61
N ARG A 152 -18.46 11.25 12.70
CA ARG A 152 -18.14 9.82 12.63
C ARG A 152 -16.71 9.58 12.15
N LEU A 153 -16.25 10.34 11.15
CA LEU A 153 -14.89 10.22 10.62
C LEU A 153 -13.87 10.83 11.59
N ALA A 154 -14.19 11.97 12.20
CA ALA A 154 -13.33 12.60 13.20
C ALA A 154 -13.11 11.70 14.43
N GLY A 155 -14.15 10.97 14.86
CA GLY A 155 -14.08 10.03 15.97
C GLY A 155 -13.54 8.63 15.63
N ALA A 156 -13.06 8.39 14.40
CA ALA A 156 -12.69 7.05 13.96
C ALA A 156 -11.55 6.42 14.78
N ALA A 157 -10.63 7.24 15.30
CA ALA A 157 -9.51 6.78 16.12
C ALA A 157 -9.91 6.20 17.49
N GLU A 158 -11.05 6.66 18.01
CA GLU A 158 -11.59 6.25 19.32
C GLU A 158 -12.55 5.06 19.19
N ASP A 159 -12.91 4.66 17.96
CA ASP A 159 -13.81 3.55 17.71
C ASP A 159 -13.10 2.20 17.85
N ARG A 160 -13.44 1.49 18.92
CA ARG A 160 -12.90 0.16 19.22
C ARG A 160 -13.17 -0.87 18.12
N GLU A 161 -14.36 -0.89 17.51
CA GLU A 161 -14.71 -1.85 16.47
C GLU A 161 -13.90 -1.60 15.19
N LEU A 162 -13.64 -0.33 14.83
CA LEU A 162 -12.76 0.01 13.72
C LEU A 162 -11.31 -0.41 13.98
N ARG A 163 -10.82 -0.19 15.21
CA ARG A 163 -9.46 -0.57 15.62
C ARG A 163 -9.26 -2.08 15.60
N GLU A 164 -10.15 -2.84 16.25
CA GLU A 164 -10.04 -4.29 16.40
C GLU A 164 -10.46 -5.05 15.13
N GLY A 165 -11.24 -4.41 14.24
CA GLY A 165 -11.69 -4.96 12.96
C GLY A 165 -10.77 -4.57 11.79
N PRO A 166 -11.18 -3.64 10.90
CA PRO A 166 -10.43 -3.30 9.69
C PRO A 166 -9.03 -2.73 9.97
N GLY A 167 -8.86 -1.97 11.05
CA GLY A 167 -7.56 -1.41 11.44
C GLY A 167 -6.53 -2.49 11.73
N LEU A 168 -6.83 -3.38 12.66
CA LEU A 168 -5.97 -4.52 12.99
C LEU A 168 -5.77 -5.46 11.80
N ALA A 169 -6.82 -5.73 11.01
CA ALA A 169 -6.69 -6.56 9.81
C ALA A 169 -5.67 -5.99 8.81
N ALA A 170 -5.65 -4.66 8.64
CA ALA A 170 -4.66 -4.00 7.81
C ALA A 170 -3.24 -4.14 8.40
N LEU A 171 -3.07 -3.87 9.69
CA LEU A 171 -1.76 -4.01 10.34
C LEU A 171 -1.21 -5.44 10.29
N LEU A 172 -2.06 -6.46 10.41
CA LEU A 172 -1.65 -7.87 10.29
C LEU A 172 -1.34 -8.30 8.86
N ALA A 173 -1.91 -7.64 7.85
CA ALA A 173 -1.60 -7.93 6.45
C ALA A 173 -0.14 -7.59 6.10
N LEU A 174 0.49 -6.68 6.84
CA LEU A 174 1.88 -6.24 6.63
C LEU A 174 2.87 -7.41 6.74
N GLY A 175 2.78 -8.18 7.82
CA GLY A 175 3.62 -9.36 8.06
C GLY A 175 3.37 -10.45 7.01
N ARG A 176 2.09 -10.72 6.70
CA ARG A 176 1.67 -11.73 5.71
C ARG A 176 2.21 -11.45 4.31
N ASP A 177 2.19 -10.19 3.90
CA ASP A 177 2.64 -9.76 2.58
C ASP A 177 4.12 -9.35 2.58
N GLY A 178 4.75 -9.30 3.75
CA GLY A 178 6.15 -8.92 3.96
C GLY A 178 6.45 -7.48 3.57
N ALA A 179 5.49 -6.57 3.82
CA ALA A 179 5.66 -5.15 3.67
C ALA A 179 6.37 -4.59 4.92
N PHE A 180 7.50 -3.91 4.71
CA PHE A 180 8.37 -3.40 5.78
C PHE A 180 8.53 -1.87 5.74
N GLY A 181 7.79 -1.20 4.87
CA GLY A 181 7.84 0.23 4.65
C GLY A 181 6.97 0.63 3.47
N VAL A 182 6.96 1.92 3.14
CA VAL A 182 6.09 2.48 2.10
C VAL A 182 6.82 3.52 1.24
N PRO A 183 6.38 3.74 -0.02
CA PRO A 183 5.35 3.00 -0.73
C PRO A 183 5.81 1.57 -1.05
N PHE A 184 4.91 0.60 -0.94
CA PHE A 184 5.19 -0.79 -1.25
C PHE A 184 4.06 -1.38 -2.09
N PHE A 185 4.40 -2.05 -3.16
CA PHE A 185 3.46 -2.64 -4.09
C PHE A 185 3.63 -4.15 -4.14
N LEU A 186 2.51 -4.85 -4.24
CA LEU A 186 2.47 -6.30 -4.32
C LEU A 186 1.61 -6.73 -5.52
N HIS A 187 2.14 -7.63 -6.34
CA HIS A 187 1.35 -8.30 -7.38
C HIS A 187 1.65 -9.80 -7.38
N GLY A 188 0.73 -10.60 -6.84
CA GLY A 188 0.96 -12.04 -6.67
C GLY A 188 2.03 -12.33 -5.62
N TYR A 189 3.22 -12.73 -6.07
CA TYR A 189 4.40 -12.95 -5.23
C TYR A 189 5.46 -11.86 -5.44
N ASP A 190 5.29 -11.03 -6.47
CA ASP A 190 6.24 -9.99 -6.85
C ASP A 190 6.07 -8.78 -5.94
N LYS A 191 7.17 -8.29 -5.38
CA LYS A 191 7.23 -7.21 -4.39
C LYS A 191 8.05 -6.05 -4.95
N PHE A 192 7.56 -4.84 -4.77
CA PHE A 192 8.18 -3.62 -5.28
C PHE A 192 8.18 -2.57 -4.17
N TRP A 193 9.34 -2.16 -3.68
CA TRP A 193 9.44 -1.16 -2.62
C TRP A 193 10.10 0.12 -3.14
N GLY A 194 9.47 1.26 -2.86
CA GLY A 194 9.93 2.57 -3.29
C GLY A 194 9.22 3.09 -4.55
N VAL A 195 9.12 4.42 -4.64
CA VAL A 195 8.48 5.11 -5.78
C VAL A 195 9.21 4.85 -7.10
N ASP A 196 10.50 4.59 -7.04
CA ASP A 196 11.37 4.21 -8.16
C ASP A 196 11.07 2.81 -8.72
N ARG A 197 10.33 1.98 -7.98
CA ARG A 197 9.85 0.66 -8.44
C ARG A 197 8.43 0.68 -9.00
N LEU A 198 7.72 1.80 -8.91
CA LEU A 198 6.37 1.95 -9.46
C LEU A 198 6.26 1.56 -10.96
N PRO A 199 7.19 1.96 -11.86
CA PRO A 199 7.10 1.55 -13.26
C PRO A 199 7.14 0.02 -13.48
N ALA A 200 7.98 -0.69 -12.72
CA ALA A 200 8.09 -2.15 -12.80
C ALA A 200 6.83 -2.84 -12.24
N PHE A 201 6.24 -2.30 -11.18
CA PHE A 201 4.95 -2.76 -10.67
C PHE A 201 3.83 -2.59 -11.72
N VAL A 202 3.74 -1.41 -12.34
CA VAL A 202 2.77 -1.13 -13.41
C VAL A 202 2.93 -2.10 -14.58
N GLU A 203 4.16 -2.35 -15.01
CA GLU A 203 4.45 -3.32 -16.06
C GLU A 203 3.97 -4.73 -15.67
N SER A 204 4.27 -5.16 -14.44
CA SER A 204 3.82 -6.46 -13.93
C SER A 204 2.29 -6.61 -13.95
N VAL A 205 1.54 -5.57 -13.56
CA VAL A 205 0.08 -5.57 -13.59
C VAL A 205 -0.44 -5.66 -15.04
N ARG A 206 0.11 -4.84 -15.94
CA ARG A 206 -0.32 -4.80 -17.36
C ARG A 206 0.03 -6.07 -18.12
N ALA A 207 1.18 -6.68 -17.84
CA ALA A 207 1.61 -7.93 -18.48
C ALA A 207 0.63 -9.08 -18.23
N ARG A 208 0.03 -9.15 -17.03
CA ARG A 208 -0.95 -10.18 -16.68
C ARG A 208 -2.39 -9.87 -17.11
N ALA A 209 -2.69 -8.60 -17.39
CA ALA A 209 -3.96 -8.20 -17.99
C ALA A 209 -4.04 -8.55 -19.48
N ARG A 210 -2.90 -8.80 -20.14
CA ARG A 210 -2.85 -9.26 -21.52
C ARG A 210 -3.18 -10.76 -21.56
N PRO A 211 -4.13 -11.23 -22.39
CA PRO A 211 -4.31 -12.65 -22.62
C PRO A 211 -3.00 -13.21 -23.19
N GLU A 212 -2.55 -14.37 -22.69
CA GLU A 212 -1.39 -15.04 -23.29
C GLU A 212 -1.65 -15.25 -24.79
N PRO A 213 -0.64 -15.04 -25.66
CA PRO A 213 -0.76 -15.45 -27.05
C PRO A 213 -1.10 -16.93 -27.09
N VAL A 214 -2.25 -17.28 -27.66
CA VAL A 214 -2.56 -18.67 -27.99
C VAL A 214 -1.55 -19.07 -29.06
N GLU A 215 -0.55 -19.86 -28.68
CA GLU A 215 0.34 -20.55 -29.61
C GLU A 215 -0.53 -21.24 -30.68
N PRO A 216 -0.33 -20.96 -31.98
CA PRO A 216 -1.08 -21.66 -33.02
C PRO A 216 -0.77 -23.15 -32.90
N GLY A 217 -1.80 -23.93 -32.53
CA GLY A 217 -1.69 -25.36 -32.30
C GLY A 217 -0.99 -26.06 -33.45
N GLY A 218 0.18 -26.63 -33.14
CA GLY A 218 0.94 -27.45 -34.07
C GLY A 218 0.10 -28.65 -34.51
N SER A 219 -0.22 -28.69 -35.80
CA SER A 219 -0.85 -29.82 -36.46
C SER A 219 0.13 -30.99 -36.58
N GLY A 220 -0.29 -32.17 -36.09
CA GLY A 220 0.06 -33.46 -36.70
C GLY A 220 1.00 -34.37 -35.90
N GLY A 221 0.48 -35.54 -35.51
CA GLY A 221 1.28 -36.71 -35.14
C GLY A 221 0.66 -37.59 -34.05
N LEU A 222 -0.26 -38.47 -34.42
CA LEU A 222 -0.68 -39.62 -33.60
C LEU A 222 0.45 -40.66 -33.59
N ASP A 223 0.88 -41.13 -32.39
CA ASP A 223 0.87 -42.57 -32.08
C ASP A 223 1.25 -42.93 -30.62
N SER A 224 0.29 -43.59 -29.98
CA SER A 224 0.34 -44.66 -28.96
C SER A 224 0.75 -44.43 -27.48
N PRO A 225 0.17 -45.22 -26.55
CA PRO A 225 0.03 -44.87 -25.14
C PRO A 225 0.94 -45.68 -24.22
N SER A 226 1.62 -45.01 -23.29
CA SER A 226 2.17 -45.67 -22.10
C SER A 226 1.87 -44.85 -20.85
N TYR A 227 0.90 -45.32 -20.08
CA TYR A 227 0.58 -44.83 -18.75
C TYR A 227 1.71 -45.18 -17.79
N ARG A 228 2.51 -44.19 -17.37
CA ARG A 228 3.38 -44.28 -16.19
C ARG A 228 2.94 -43.20 -15.22
N TRP A 229 2.53 -43.62 -14.03
CA TRP A 229 2.37 -42.75 -12.88
C TRP A 229 3.77 -42.23 -12.51
N ALA A 230 4.08 -41.00 -12.88
CA ALA A 230 5.25 -40.30 -12.37
C ALA A 230 4.75 -39.40 -11.22
N VAL A 231 5.24 -39.70 -10.02
CA VAL A 231 5.14 -38.80 -8.86
C VAL A 231 5.78 -37.47 -9.26
N PRO A 232 5.07 -36.34 -9.25
CA PRO A 232 5.74 -35.06 -9.49
C PRO A 232 6.74 -34.85 -8.34
N PRO A 233 8.02 -34.51 -8.63
CA PRO A 233 8.91 -34.09 -7.57
C PRO A 233 8.26 -32.91 -6.86
N ALA A 234 8.38 -32.89 -5.53
CA ALA A 234 7.88 -31.83 -4.67
C ALA A 234 8.21 -30.49 -5.33
N ALA A 235 7.18 -29.69 -5.59
CA ALA A 235 7.35 -28.33 -6.07
C ALA A 235 8.35 -27.66 -5.13
N ALA A 236 9.57 -27.48 -5.60
CA ALA A 236 10.57 -26.72 -4.88
C ALA A 236 9.93 -25.36 -4.70
N ARG A 237 9.54 -25.05 -3.46
CA ARG A 237 9.27 -23.68 -3.07
C ARG A 237 10.61 -22.99 -3.19
N SER A 238 10.86 -22.41 -4.37
CA SER A 238 11.92 -21.45 -4.60
C SER A 238 11.55 -20.19 -3.80
N GLY A 239 11.70 -20.27 -2.48
CA GLY A 239 11.86 -19.09 -1.66
C GLY A 239 13.34 -18.75 -1.71
N ASP A 240 13.65 -17.57 -2.22
CA ASP A 240 14.98 -16.99 -2.11
C ASP A 240 15.21 -16.66 -0.63
N GLN A 241 15.52 -17.69 0.16
CA GLN A 241 15.83 -17.62 1.60
C GLN A 241 17.33 -17.35 1.80
N GLY A 242 18.01 -16.87 0.75
CA GLY A 242 19.41 -16.51 0.78
C GLY A 242 19.66 -15.27 1.63
N HIS A 243 20.87 -15.17 2.17
CA HIS A 243 21.33 -13.96 2.84
C HIS A 243 21.56 -12.86 1.79
N ALA A 244 20.76 -11.80 1.81
CA ALA A 244 20.77 -10.75 0.77
C ALA A 244 22.05 -9.89 0.75
N GLY A 245 22.97 -10.06 1.71
CA GLY A 245 24.13 -9.17 1.87
C GLY A 245 23.70 -7.78 2.33
N GLY A 246 23.81 -7.51 3.63
CA GLY A 246 23.35 -6.24 4.20
C GLY A 246 24.31 -5.08 3.94
N CYS A 247 23.83 -4.04 3.25
CA CYS A 247 24.05 -2.61 3.51
C CYS A 247 22.98 -1.83 2.74
N GLY A 248 22.05 -1.20 3.45
CA GLY A 248 21.04 -0.28 2.92
C GLY A 248 20.86 0.90 3.88
#